data_AF-C5LFP7-F1
#
_entry.id   AF-C5LFP7-F1
#
_cell.length_a   1.000
_cell.length_b   1.000
_cell.length_c   1.000
_cell.angle_alpha   90.00
_cell.angle_beta   90.00
_cell.angle_gamma   90.00
#
_symmetry.space_group_name_H-M   'P 1'
#
loop_
_entity.id
_entity.type
_entity.pdbx_description
1 polymer ?
#
loop_
_entity_poly.entity_id
_entity_poly.type
_entity_poly.pdbx_seq_one_letter_code
_entity_poly.pdbx_strand_id
1 'polypeptide(L)'
;MDPSLYFALPESFDPLISPLDFEQWVRKFKACATANKWEDDDQLNHLPPLLRGDAWIVHDELKRNEKDTMVSLVKKISFKLNIATRMQSSEQLYRRTLDSGSESLLTYQNDIKRLAYRAYPDMTADQVAPIILTAFIRASDSEG
;
A
#
# COMPACT_ATOMS: atom_id res chain seq x y z
N MET A 1 -35.67 5.51 -20.23
CA MET A 1 -34.25 5.57 -19.84
C MET A 1 -34.18 5.05 -18.42
N ASP A 2 -33.44 3.97 -18.19
CA ASP A 2 -33.39 3.30 -16.88
C ASP A 2 -32.37 4.02 -15.96
N PRO A 3 -32.75 4.53 -14.77
CA PRO A 3 -31.93 5.50 -14.06
C PRO A 3 -30.83 4.97 -13.13
N SER A 4 -30.49 3.67 -13.10
CA SER A 4 -29.63 3.18 -11.99
C SER A 4 -28.79 1.92 -12.23
N LEU A 5 -28.00 1.84 -13.30
CA LEU A 5 -26.77 1.03 -13.23
C LEU A 5 -25.73 1.83 -12.45
N TYR A 6 -25.86 1.83 -11.12
CA TYR A 6 -24.79 2.32 -10.24
C TYR A 6 -23.60 1.37 -10.40
N PHE A 7 -22.69 1.73 -11.32
CA PHE A 7 -21.40 1.06 -11.40
C PHE A 7 -20.68 1.26 -10.08
N ALA A 8 -20.25 0.17 -9.45
CA ALA A 8 -19.37 0.23 -8.31
C ALA A 8 -18.01 0.76 -8.80
N LEU A 9 -17.69 2.00 -8.46
CA LEU A 9 -16.46 2.65 -8.88
C LEU A 9 -15.30 2.22 -7.96
N PRO A 10 -14.27 1.53 -8.49
CA PRO A 10 -13.10 1.23 -7.69
C PRO A 10 -12.28 2.51 -7.46
N GLU A 11 -11.68 2.61 -6.28
CA GLU A 11 -10.79 3.72 -5.93
C GLU A 11 -9.38 3.51 -6.50
N SER A 12 -8.64 4.61 -6.72
CA SER A 12 -7.22 4.51 -7.09
C SER A 12 -6.36 3.98 -5.96
N PHE A 13 -5.26 3.30 -6.29
CA PHE A 13 -4.27 2.81 -5.34
C PHE A 13 -2.95 3.54 -5.47
N ASP A 14 -2.51 4.14 -4.38
CA ASP A 14 -1.16 4.68 -4.22
C ASP A 14 -0.54 4.05 -2.97
N PRO A 15 0.61 3.35 -3.08
CA PRO A 15 1.20 2.62 -1.95
C PRO A 15 1.63 3.53 -0.79
N LEU A 16 1.91 4.81 -1.04
CA LEU A 16 2.39 5.73 0.00
C LEU A 16 1.26 6.27 0.86
N ILE A 17 0.13 6.63 0.24
CA ILE A 17 -0.99 7.30 0.91
C ILE A 17 -2.19 6.38 1.15
N SER A 18 -2.27 5.22 0.50
CA SER A 18 -3.38 4.30 0.70
C SER A 18 -3.41 3.78 2.14
N PRO A 19 -4.59 3.77 2.80
CA PRO A 19 -4.77 3.16 4.11
C PRO A 19 -4.76 1.62 4.03
N LEU A 20 -5.02 1.07 2.85
CA LEU A 20 -5.00 -0.37 2.57
C LEU A 20 -3.65 -0.77 1.96
N ASP A 21 -3.16 -1.96 2.30
CA ASP A 21 -2.12 -2.60 1.51
C ASP A 21 -2.64 -3.01 0.12
N PHE A 22 -1.74 -3.37 -0.79
CA PHE A 22 -2.12 -3.70 -2.16
C PHE A 22 -3.09 -4.88 -2.25
N GLU A 23 -2.95 -5.91 -1.40
CA GLU A 23 -3.82 -7.09 -1.45
C GLU A 23 -5.22 -6.82 -0.89
N GLN A 24 -5.31 -5.99 0.15
CA GLN A 24 -6.57 -5.49 0.68
C GLN A 24 -7.27 -4.59 -0.34
N TRP A 25 -6.54 -3.70 -1.00
CA TRP A 25 -7.09 -2.88 -2.08
C TRP A 25 -7.57 -3.74 -3.26
N VAL A 26 -6.80 -4.76 -3.68
CA VAL A 26 -7.24 -5.69 -4.74
C VAL A 26 -8.51 -6.44 -4.35
N ARG A 27 -8.67 -6.83 -3.08
CA ARG A 27 -9.92 -7.43 -2.59
C ARG A 27 -11.11 -6.47 -2.72
N LYS A 28 -10.93 -5.19 -2.39
CA LYS A 28 -11.95 -4.14 -2.60
C LYS A 28 -12.26 -3.93 -4.08
N PHE A 29 -11.24 -3.85 -4.94
CA PHE A 29 -11.40 -3.78 -6.39
C PHE A 29 -12.21 -4.97 -6.93
N LYS A 30 -11.91 -6.20 -6.48
CA LYS A 30 -12.65 -7.40 -6.89
C LYS A 30 -14.11 -7.36 -6.46
N ALA A 31 -14.44 -6.77 -5.31
CA ALA A 31 -15.84 -6.57 -4.92
C ALA A 31 -16.57 -5.63 -5.91
N CYS A 32 -15.91 -4.56 -6.37
CA CYS A 32 -16.44 -3.69 -7.43
C CYS A 32 -16.59 -4.44 -8.77
N ALA A 33 -15.58 -5.22 -9.16
CA ALA A 33 -15.61 -6.04 -10.37
C ALA A 33 -16.80 -7.00 -10.37
N THR A 34 -17.05 -7.70 -9.25
CA THR A 34 -18.21 -8.58 -9.08
C THR A 34 -19.53 -7.83 -9.22
N ALA A 35 -19.66 -6.67 -8.59
CA ALA A 35 -20.87 -5.84 -8.70
C ALA A 35 -21.12 -5.36 -10.15
N ASN A 36 -20.04 -5.08 -10.88
CA ASN A 36 -20.07 -4.64 -12.27
C ASN A 36 -20.11 -5.79 -13.29
N LYS A 37 -20.02 -7.06 -12.83
CA LYS A 37 -19.94 -8.27 -13.67
C LYS A 37 -18.76 -8.23 -14.66
N TRP A 38 -17.61 -7.75 -14.19
CA TRP A 38 -16.38 -7.75 -14.98
C TRP A 38 -15.77 -9.15 -15.03
N GLU A 39 -15.50 -9.62 -16.24
CA GLU A 39 -14.73 -10.84 -16.48
C GLU A 39 -13.23 -10.57 -16.26
N ASP A 40 -12.41 -11.60 -16.29
CA ASP A 40 -10.96 -11.49 -16.01
C ASP A 40 -10.26 -10.50 -16.95
N ASP A 41 -10.64 -10.48 -18.23
CA ASP A 41 -10.09 -9.55 -19.23
C ASP A 41 -10.50 -8.09 -18.95
N ASP A 42 -11.75 -7.87 -18.51
CA ASP A 42 -12.22 -6.54 -18.11
C ASP A 42 -11.42 -6.03 -16.90
N GLN A 43 -11.20 -6.91 -15.91
CA GLN A 43 -10.41 -6.57 -14.74
C GLN A 43 -8.95 -6.23 -15.10
N LEU A 44 -8.34 -6.96 -16.03
CA LEU A 44 -6.99 -6.67 -16.54
C LEU A 44 -6.89 -5.31 -17.23
N ASN A 45 -7.97 -4.87 -17.88
CA ASN A 45 -8.03 -3.55 -18.51
C ASN A 45 -8.34 -2.43 -17.51
N HIS A 46 -9.13 -2.71 -16.47
CA HIS A 46 -9.56 -1.72 -15.49
C HIS A 46 -8.60 -1.49 -14.32
N LEU A 47 -7.83 -2.52 -13.92
CA LEU A 47 -6.91 -2.40 -12.78
C LEU A 47 -5.75 -1.41 -13.05
N PRO A 48 -5.01 -1.49 -14.18
CA PRO A 48 -3.83 -0.66 -14.38
C PRO A 48 -4.07 0.86 -14.32
N PRO A 49 -5.14 1.41 -14.93
CA PRO A 49 -5.45 2.84 -14.84
C PRO A 49 -5.77 3.36 -13.44
N LEU A 50 -5.98 2.47 -12.46
CA LEU A 50 -6.25 2.83 -11.07
C LEU A 50 -4.97 2.89 -10.22
N LEU A 51 -3.85 2.35 -10.72
CA LEU A 51 -2.57 2.39 -10.03
C LEU A 51 -1.95 3.79 -10.12
N ARG A 52 -1.32 4.24 -9.03
CA ARG A 52 -0.64 5.53 -8.90
C ARG A 52 0.75 5.32 -8.30
N GLY A 53 1.63 6.30 -8.53
CA GLY A 53 3.00 6.29 -8.01
C GLY A 53 3.74 4.99 -8.36
N ASP A 54 4.42 4.43 -7.35
CA ASP A 54 5.26 3.23 -7.51
C ASP A 54 4.47 2.01 -8.00
N ALA A 55 3.17 1.91 -7.69
CA ALA A 55 2.36 0.80 -8.17
C ALA A 55 2.18 0.83 -9.71
N TRP A 56 2.04 2.03 -10.28
CA TRP A 56 2.00 2.19 -11.74
C TRP A 56 3.35 1.90 -12.38
N ILE A 57 4.44 2.43 -11.80
CA ILE A 57 5.81 2.21 -12.30
C ILE A 57 6.12 0.72 -12.35
N VAL A 58 5.84 0.01 -11.24
CA VAL A 58 6.02 -1.45 -11.15
C VAL A 58 5.22 -2.18 -12.23
N HIS A 59 3.97 -1.78 -12.48
CA HIS A 59 3.14 -2.38 -13.52
C HIS A 59 3.70 -2.16 -14.94
N ASP A 60 4.18 -0.95 -15.22
CA ASP A 60 4.73 -0.58 -16.51
C ASP A 60 5.99 -1.40 -16.86
N GLU A 61 6.85 -1.64 -15.86
CA GLU A 61 8.04 -2.49 -15.98
C GLU A 61 7.76 -3.99 -16.22
N LEU A 62 6.54 -4.48 -15.93
CA LEU A 62 6.22 -5.88 -16.13
C LEU A 62 6.12 -6.23 -17.61
N LYS A 63 6.75 -7.34 -18.00
CA LYS A 63 6.63 -7.89 -19.35
C LYS A 63 5.20 -8.34 -19.61
N ARG A 64 4.79 -8.39 -20.88
CA ARG A 64 3.42 -8.77 -21.26
C ARG A 64 2.98 -10.12 -20.70
N ASN A 65 3.85 -11.11 -20.69
CA ASN A 65 3.59 -12.45 -20.12
C ASN A 65 3.58 -12.49 -18.58
N GLU A 66 3.95 -11.40 -17.91
CA GLU A 66 3.87 -11.28 -16.45
C GLU A 66 2.57 -10.60 -15.99
N LYS A 67 1.78 -10.07 -16.94
CA LYS A 67 0.52 -9.36 -16.71
C LYS A 67 -0.63 -9.83 -17.61
N ASP A 68 -0.54 -11.07 -18.08
CA ASP A 68 -1.52 -11.70 -18.96
C ASP A 68 -2.72 -12.30 -18.23
N THR A 69 -2.63 -12.45 -16.91
CA THR A 69 -3.69 -12.95 -16.04
C THR A 69 -3.77 -12.11 -14.77
N MET A 70 -4.97 -11.93 -14.22
CA MET A 70 -5.16 -11.20 -12.97
C MET A 70 -4.33 -11.79 -11.83
N VAL A 71 -4.20 -13.12 -11.78
CA VAL A 71 -3.42 -13.82 -10.76
C VAL A 71 -1.93 -13.49 -10.88
N SER A 72 -1.37 -13.56 -12.09
CA SER A 72 0.05 -13.24 -12.33
C SER A 72 0.33 -11.76 -12.04
N LEU A 73 -0.54 -10.87 -12.53
CA LEU A 73 -0.43 -9.43 -12.35
C LEU A 73 -0.40 -9.02 -10.88
N VAL A 74 -1.41 -9.44 -10.11
CA VAL A 74 -1.51 -9.11 -8.69
C VAL A 74 -0.32 -9.67 -7.91
N LYS A 75 0.08 -10.92 -8.19
CA LYS A 75 1.23 -11.54 -7.53
C LYS A 75 2.52 -10.77 -7.78
N LYS A 76 2.76 -10.35 -9.03
CA LYS A 76 3.98 -9.64 -9.45
C LYS A 76 4.05 -8.23 -8.89
N ILE A 77 2.94 -7.48 -8.96
CA ILE A 77 2.86 -6.15 -8.38
C ILE A 77 3.02 -6.24 -6.86
N SER A 78 2.29 -7.14 -6.19
CA SER A 78 2.41 -7.34 -4.72
C SER A 78 3.84 -7.64 -4.32
N PHE A 79 4.51 -8.57 -5.01
CA PHE A 79 5.89 -8.93 -4.73
C PHE A 79 6.87 -7.75 -4.90
N LYS A 80 6.81 -7.04 -6.03
CA LYS A 80 7.70 -5.90 -6.31
C LYS A 80 7.43 -4.73 -5.37
N LEU A 81 6.15 -4.42 -5.11
CA LEU A 81 5.78 -3.40 -4.14
C LEU A 81 6.25 -3.79 -2.74
N ASN A 82 6.12 -5.04 -2.32
CA ASN A 82 6.58 -5.47 -1.01
C ASN A 82 8.10 -5.22 -0.84
N ILE A 83 8.91 -5.56 -1.84
CA ILE A 83 10.36 -5.27 -1.80
C ILE A 83 10.64 -3.77 -1.72
N ALA A 84 10.04 -2.97 -2.61
CA ALA A 84 10.26 -1.52 -2.65
C ALA A 84 9.77 -0.82 -1.36
N THR A 85 8.55 -1.17 -0.93
CA THR A 85 7.90 -0.61 0.25
C THR A 85 8.65 -1.00 1.52
N ARG A 86 9.22 -2.20 1.61
CA ARG A 86 10.05 -2.60 2.78
C ARG A 86 11.29 -1.75 2.92
N MET A 87 12.06 -1.61 1.83
CA MET A 87 13.29 -0.80 1.85
C MET A 87 12.98 0.66 2.15
N GLN A 88 11.98 1.23 1.46
CA GLN A 88 11.60 2.62 1.65
C GLN A 88 11.00 2.89 3.03
N SER A 89 10.14 2.00 3.54
CA SER A 89 9.54 2.16 4.88
C SER A 89 10.58 1.96 5.98
N SER A 90 11.57 1.07 5.79
CA SER A 90 12.69 0.93 6.73
C SER A 90 13.51 2.22 6.79
N GLU A 91 13.80 2.84 5.64
CA GLU A 91 14.55 4.10 5.60
C GLU A 91 13.74 5.26 6.19
N GLN A 92 12.46 5.36 5.84
CA GLN A 92 11.55 6.38 6.39
C GLN A 92 11.42 6.21 7.91
N LEU A 93 11.24 4.99 8.41
CA LEU A 93 11.19 4.69 9.84
C LEU A 93 12.50 5.12 10.54
N TYR A 94 13.65 4.87 9.91
CA TYR A 94 14.95 5.23 10.47
C TYR A 94 15.12 6.75 10.58
N ARG A 95 14.64 7.51 9.59
CA ARG A 95 14.76 8.97 9.50
C ARG A 95 13.60 9.74 10.17
N ARG A 96 12.54 9.07 10.60
CA ARG A 96 11.33 9.71 11.10
C ARG A 96 11.60 10.38 12.45
N THR A 97 11.35 11.68 12.51
CA THR A 97 11.44 12.51 13.73
C THR A 97 10.11 13.20 13.97
N LEU A 98 9.76 13.51 15.22
CA LEU A 98 8.54 14.24 15.55
C LEU A 98 8.67 15.70 15.05
N ASP A 99 7.69 16.19 14.29
CA ASP A 99 7.54 17.61 13.96
C ASP A 99 6.70 18.29 15.04
N SER A 100 7.37 18.67 16.13
CA SER A 100 6.78 19.27 17.33
C SER A 100 6.02 20.58 17.07
N GLY A 101 6.17 21.19 15.88
CA GLY A 101 5.45 22.40 15.48
C GLY A 101 4.11 22.15 14.79
N SER A 102 3.89 20.97 14.19
CA SER A 102 2.73 20.76 13.29
C SER A 102 1.98 19.44 13.51
N GLU A 103 2.56 18.46 14.20
CA GLU A 103 1.94 17.15 14.38
C GLU A 103 1.70 16.76 15.84
N SER A 104 0.66 15.96 16.06
CA SER A 104 0.38 15.38 17.38
C SER A 104 1.20 14.12 17.62
N LEU A 105 1.52 13.84 18.89
CA LEU A 105 2.22 12.62 19.29
C LEU A 105 1.47 11.34 18.87
N LEU A 106 0.13 11.38 18.84
CA LEU A 106 -0.69 10.26 18.40
C LEU A 106 -0.58 10.04 16.88
N THR A 107 -0.60 11.11 16.08
CA THR A 107 -0.38 11.05 14.62
C THR A 107 0.99 10.44 14.34
N TYR A 108 2.01 10.93 15.04
CA TYR A 108 3.36 10.45 14.95
C TYR A 108 3.49 8.96 15.29
N GLN A 109 2.91 8.54 16.41
CA GLN A 109 2.93 7.14 16.85
C GLN A 109 2.26 6.21 15.81
N ASN A 110 1.12 6.62 15.27
CA ASN A 110 0.42 5.84 14.25
C ASN A 110 1.24 5.73 12.97
N ASP A 111 1.95 6.80 12.59
CA ASP A 111 2.82 6.80 11.42
C ASP A 111 4.04 5.88 11.60
N ILE A 112 4.71 5.92 12.76
CA ILE A 112 5.79 4.97 13.09
C ILE A 112 5.30 3.52 13.03
N LYS A 113 4.14 3.22 13.62
CA LYS A 113 3.55 1.86 13.58
C LYS A 113 3.34 1.42 12.13
N ARG A 114 2.73 2.27 11.31
CA ARG A 114 2.49 2.02 9.89
C ARG A 114 3.80 1.74 9.15
N LEU A 115 4.82 2.57 9.35
CA LEU A 115 6.14 2.38 8.71
C LEU A 115 6.82 1.08 9.16
N ALA A 116 6.77 0.74 10.45
CA ALA A 116 7.38 -0.48 10.97
C ALA A 116 6.72 -1.75 10.41
N TYR A 117 5.38 -1.81 10.38
CA TYR A 117 4.68 -2.95 9.80
C TYR A 117 4.93 -3.09 8.29
N ARG A 118 5.14 -1.98 7.57
CA ARG A 118 5.51 -2.00 6.15
C ARG A 118 6.98 -2.39 5.92
N ALA A 119 7.88 -2.02 6.82
CA ALA A 119 9.30 -2.38 6.76
C ALA A 119 9.53 -3.87 7.06
N TYR A 120 8.74 -4.44 7.97
CA TYR A 120 8.91 -5.79 8.49
C TYR A 120 7.61 -6.62 8.43
N PRO A 121 7.05 -6.88 7.23
CA PRO A 121 5.78 -7.59 7.09
C PRO A 121 5.86 -9.07 7.51
N ASP A 122 7.07 -9.63 7.57
CA ASP A 122 7.31 -11.04 7.95
C ASP A 122 7.45 -11.23 9.47
N MET A 123 7.41 -10.15 10.26
CA MET A 123 7.57 -10.20 11.72
C MET A 123 6.20 -10.18 12.43
N THR A 124 6.11 -10.88 13.57
CA THR A 124 4.93 -10.83 14.44
C THR A 124 4.84 -9.49 15.17
N ALA A 125 3.65 -9.17 15.71
CA ALA A 125 3.46 -7.93 16.47
C ALA A 125 4.47 -7.79 17.64
N ASP A 126 4.77 -8.88 18.33
CA ASP A 126 5.74 -8.90 19.43
C ASP A 126 7.17 -8.66 18.97
N GLN A 127 7.51 -9.11 17.76
CA GLN A 127 8.84 -8.87 17.15
C GLN A 127 9.00 -7.44 16.65
N VAL A 128 7.91 -6.80 16.17
CA VAL A 128 7.93 -5.42 15.66
C VAL A 128 7.83 -4.39 16.80
N ALA A 129 7.18 -4.72 17.92
CA ALA A 129 7.02 -3.84 19.08
C ALA A 129 8.32 -3.15 19.56
N PRO A 130 9.46 -3.85 19.76
CA PRO A 130 10.72 -3.21 20.17
C PRO A 130 11.29 -2.25 19.12
N ILE A 131 11.05 -2.51 17.82
CA ILE A 131 11.48 -1.64 16.73
C ILE A 131 10.68 -0.33 16.76
N ILE A 132 9.36 -0.42 16.91
CA ILE A 132 8.46 0.74 17.06
C ILE A 132 8.90 1.59 18.26
N LEU A 133 9.14 0.95 19.40
CA LEU A 133 9.57 1.65 20.62
C LEU A 133 10.91 2.37 20.42
N THR A 134 11.88 1.71 19.80
CA THR A 134 13.20 2.30 19.53
C THR A 134 13.11 3.50 18.58
N ALA A 135 12.31 3.40 17.52
CA ALA A 135 12.09 4.50 16.59
C ALA A 135 11.37 5.68 17.25
N PHE A 136 10.41 5.40 18.14
CA PHE A 136 9.71 6.42 18.91
C PHE A 136 10.64 7.16 19.87
N ILE A 137 11.49 6.45 20.62
CA ILE A 137 12.43 7.05 21.57
C ILE A 137 13.49 7.91 20.86
N ARG A 138 14.08 7.40 19.76
CA ARG A 138 15.14 8.10 19.01
C ARG A 138 14.73 9.49 18.54
N ALA A 139 13.46 9.63 18.16
CA ALA A 139 12.92 10.90 17.72
C ALA A 139 12.66 11.88 18.86
N SER A 140 12.41 11.38 20.06
CA SER A 140 12.28 12.20 21.27
C SER A 140 13.64 12.70 21.78
N ASP A 141 14.72 11.94 21.55
CA ASP A 141 16.08 12.29 21.97
C ASP A 141 16.81 13.25 21.00
N SER A 142 16.30 13.43 19.77
CA SER A 142 16.90 14.34 18.77
C SER A 142 16.51 15.81 18.97
N GLU A 143 15.71 16.12 19.99
CA GLU A 143 15.41 17.47 20.48
C GLU A 143 16.33 17.93 21.64
N GLY A 144 17.38 17.15 21.98
CA GLY A 144 18.37 17.46 23.02
C GLY A 144 19.65 18.13 22.52
#